data_AF-A0AAN6RLS8-F1
#
_entry.id   AF-A0AAN6RLS8-F1
#
_cell.length_a   1.000
_cell.length_b   1.000
_cell.length_c   1.000
_cell.angle_alpha   90.00
_cell.angle_beta   90.00
_cell.angle_gamma   90.00
#
_symmetry.space_group_name_H-M   'P 1'
#
loop_
_entity.id
_entity.type
_entity.pdbx_description
1 polymer ?
#
loop_
_entity_poly.entity_id
_entity_poly.type
_entity_poly.pdbx_seq_one_letter_code
_entity_poly.pdbx_strand_id
1 'polypeptide(L)'
;MTESTNPPSLFKEFVELCEKEGLLKRPAELTLEDTTDGINDETTLKRFFIGRNSDPHGALQQFKESLSARKQVQDITTYSTIDVNIYEQTRKIYPHWIGRRDTRGLPIYVYDVAALDPPTLAAYDQSGSLPQTNSATEPNQAQRAFVFYDTVVINAPFYFPKLWAIVKNFIDPRTTEKLVILSVSETLPRLQETIAIENIPVQFGGQFEYEPGGLPNLDEGLRKQLRWVGESRTKLPAGPLKWIVRDGQRTAVVTGSAGGEKVCVPFAVLEEGGEGVDTMK
;
A
#
# COMPACT_ATOMS: atom_id res chain seq x y z
N MET A 1 -9.12 -6.37 26.28
CA MET A 1 -8.34 -5.37 25.54
C MET A 1 -7.33 -4.78 26.50
N THR A 2 -6.13 -5.35 26.56
CA THR A 2 -5.00 -4.74 27.26
C THR A 2 -4.27 -3.89 26.22
N GLU A 3 -4.38 -2.56 26.31
CA GLU A 3 -3.40 -1.69 25.69
C GLU A 3 -2.03 -2.16 26.18
N SER A 4 -1.23 -2.68 25.24
CA SER A 4 0.15 -3.05 25.51
C SER A 4 0.93 -1.76 25.72
N THR A 5 0.88 -1.22 26.93
CA THR A 5 1.74 -0.14 27.40
C THR A 5 3.13 -0.73 27.65
N ASN A 6 3.84 -1.06 26.58
CA ASN A 6 5.29 -1.30 26.65
C ASN A 6 6.00 0.03 26.42
N PRO A 7 6.94 0.42 27.29
CA PRO A 7 7.39 1.81 27.41
C PRO A 7 8.12 2.29 26.14
N PRO A 8 8.05 3.59 25.80
CA PRO A 8 8.79 4.23 24.72
C PRO A 8 10.30 3.85 24.63
N SER A 9 10.88 3.34 25.71
CA SER A 9 12.26 2.84 25.77
C SER A 9 12.57 1.66 24.85
N LEU A 10 11.64 0.70 24.65
CA LEU A 10 11.92 -0.48 23.80
C LEU A 10 11.92 -0.13 22.30
N PHE A 11 11.00 0.74 21.89
CA PHE A 11 11.03 1.25 20.51
C PHE A 11 12.30 2.07 20.27
N LYS A 12 12.71 2.88 21.26
CA LYS A 12 13.97 3.61 21.20
C LYS A 12 15.17 2.67 21.06
N GLU A 13 15.23 1.58 21.82
CA GLU A 13 16.27 0.55 21.69
C GLU A 13 16.31 -0.02 20.27
N PHE A 14 15.16 -0.35 19.68
CA PHE A 14 15.08 -0.81 18.29
C PHE A 14 15.62 0.21 17.29
N VAL A 15 15.29 1.49 17.47
CA VAL A 15 15.80 2.59 16.62
C VAL A 15 17.32 2.72 16.78
N GLU A 16 17.85 2.72 18.01
CA GLU A 16 19.29 2.78 18.29
C GLU A 16 20.06 1.59 17.67
N LEU A 17 19.46 0.39 17.70
CA LEU A 17 20.02 -0.79 17.02
C LEU A 17 20.07 -0.59 15.49
N CYS A 18 19.02 -0.03 14.88
CA CYS A 18 19.00 0.26 13.45
C CYS A 18 20.03 1.33 13.05
N GLU A 19 20.21 2.36 13.88
CA GLU A 19 21.22 3.40 13.69
C GLU A 19 22.64 2.82 13.73
N LYS A 20 22.93 1.98 14.74
CA LYS A 20 24.24 1.31 14.89
C LYS A 20 24.61 0.45 13.68
N GLU A 21 23.62 -0.23 13.09
CA GLU A 21 23.78 -1.03 11.88
C GLU A 21 23.75 -0.19 10.58
N GLY A 22 23.51 1.13 10.69
CA GLY A 22 23.46 2.05 9.55
C GLY A 22 22.23 1.89 8.66
N LEU A 23 21.16 1.26 9.15
CA LEU A 23 19.94 0.94 8.39
C LEU A 23 19.02 2.15 8.17
N LEU A 24 19.22 3.22 8.95
CA LEU A 24 18.46 4.48 8.83
C LEU A 24 19.10 5.48 7.86
N LYS A 25 20.20 5.10 7.20
CA LYS A 25 20.80 5.92 6.15
C LYS A 25 19.86 6.03 4.97
N ARG A 26 19.83 7.19 4.32
CA ARG A 26 19.08 7.39 3.08
C ARG A 26 19.54 6.39 2.02
N PRO A 27 18.62 5.63 1.40
CA PRO A 27 18.95 4.76 0.26
C PRO A 27 19.63 5.55 -0.86
N ALA A 28 20.67 4.98 -1.47
CA ALA A 28 21.45 5.64 -2.52
C ALA A 28 20.68 5.81 -3.83
N GLU A 29 19.62 5.02 -4.01
CA GLU A 29 18.73 5.01 -5.17
C GLU A 29 17.76 6.21 -5.16
N LEU A 30 17.57 6.87 -4.01
CA LEU A 30 16.72 8.05 -3.88
C LEU A 30 17.49 9.33 -4.21
N THR A 31 16.88 10.20 -5.01
CA THR A 31 17.38 11.57 -5.25
C THR A 31 17.27 12.43 -3.99
N LEU A 32 17.84 13.63 -3.94
CA LEU A 32 17.70 14.50 -2.76
C LEU A 32 16.26 14.95 -2.51
N GLU A 33 15.44 15.07 -3.55
CA GLU A 33 14.05 15.50 -3.43
C GLU A 33 13.13 14.35 -2.96
N ASP A 34 13.48 13.07 -3.15
CA ASP A 34 12.57 11.98 -2.79
C ASP A 34 12.25 11.91 -1.28
N THR A 35 11.09 11.38 -0.90
CA THR A 35 10.83 11.04 0.52
C THR A 35 11.35 9.65 0.87
N THR A 36 11.53 9.37 2.16
CA THR A 36 11.89 8.03 2.68
C THR A 36 10.68 7.27 3.23
N ASP A 37 9.47 7.75 2.92
CA ASP A 37 8.22 7.20 3.42
C ASP A 37 8.08 5.72 3.03
N GLY A 38 7.72 4.87 3.98
CA GLY A 38 7.50 3.46 3.69
C GLY A 38 8.80 2.67 3.45
N ILE A 39 9.98 3.27 3.68
CA ILE A 39 11.29 2.63 3.50
C ILE A 39 11.98 2.45 4.86
N ASN A 40 12.37 3.55 5.50
CA ASN A 40 13.05 3.54 6.79
C ASN A 40 12.68 4.74 7.68
N ASP A 41 11.51 5.34 7.42
CA ASP A 41 10.89 6.34 8.29
C ASP A 41 10.35 5.72 9.59
N GLU A 42 10.09 6.56 10.60
CA GLU A 42 9.63 6.13 11.92
C GLU A 42 8.37 5.26 11.85
N THR A 43 7.41 5.62 10.98
CA THR A 43 6.18 4.83 10.79
C THR A 43 6.49 3.43 10.27
N THR A 44 7.46 3.28 9.35
CA THR A 44 7.90 1.95 8.90
C THR A 44 8.55 1.18 10.03
N LEU A 45 9.43 1.80 10.83
CA LEU A 45 10.05 1.15 11.98
C LEU A 45 8.99 0.67 12.99
N LYS A 46 8.00 1.52 13.31
CA LYS A 46 6.87 1.14 14.17
C LYS A 46 6.14 -0.10 13.66
N ARG A 47 5.96 -0.26 12.35
CA ARG A 47 5.32 -1.46 11.76
C ARG A 47 6.12 -2.73 12.02
N PHE A 48 7.43 -2.72 11.82
CA PHE A 48 8.28 -3.88 12.14
C PHE A 48 8.28 -4.18 13.64
N PHE A 49 8.36 -3.14 14.46
CA PHE A 49 8.35 -3.27 15.92
C PHE A 49 7.04 -3.89 16.42
N ILE A 50 5.89 -3.34 16.02
CA ILE A 50 4.57 -3.88 16.37
C ILE A 50 4.40 -5.30 15.78
N GLY A 51 4.82 -5.52 14.54
CA GLY A 51 4.76 -6.80 13.85
C GLY A 51 5.56 -7.91 14.55
N ARG A 52 6.58 -7.53 15.33
CA ARG A 52 7.37 -8.44 16.17
C ARG A 52 7.05 -8.33 17.66
N ASN A 53 5.80 -7.99 17.99
CA ASN A 53 5.32 -7.95 19.37
C ASN A 53 6.17 -7.04 20.29
N SER A 54 6.67 -5.93 19.74
CA SER A 54 7.52 -4.99 20.44
C SER A 54 8.85 -5.58 20.92
N ASP A 55 9.36 -6.63 20.26
CA ASP A 55 10.72 -7.18 20.43
C ASP A 55 11.73 -6.40 19.56
N PRO A 56 12.66 -5.62 20.16
CA PRO A 56 13.63 -4.84 19.41
C PRO A 56 14.53 -5.70 18.50
N HIS A 57 14.98 -6.86 18.98
CA HIS A 57 15.93 -7.69 18.25
C HIS A 57 15.24 -8.45 17.11
N GLY A 58 14.04 -9.01 17.36
CA GLY A 58 13.22 -9.63 16.33
C GLY A 58 12.81 -8.62 15.24
N ALA A 59 12.45 -7.39 15.63
CA ALA A 59 12.15 -6.31 14.69
C ALA A 59 13.36 -5.94 13.83
N LEU A 60 14.55 -5.82 14.43
CA LEU A 60 15.81 -5.59 13.72
C LEU A 60 16.09 -6.67 12.68
N GLN A 61 15.96 -7.94 13.07
CA GLN A 61 16.20 -9.06 12.16
C GLN A 61 15.23 -9.02 10.97
N GLN A 62 13.93 -8.85 11.22
CA GLN A 62 12.94 -8.77 10.14
C GLN A 62 13.16 -7.53 9.25
N PHE A 63 13.56 -6.40 9.81
CA PHE A 63 13.84 -5.20 9.05
C PHE A 63 15.06 -5.39 8.12
N LYS A 64 16.15 -6.00 8.61
CA LYS A 64 17.34 -6.34 7.81
C LYS A 64 17.01 -7.26 6.64
N GLU A 65 16.18 -8.27 6.87
CA GLU A 65 15.70 -9.17 5.82
C GLU A 65 14.88 -8.41 4.77
N SER A 66 13.97 -7.53 5.20
CA SER A 66 13.17 -6.70 4.31
C SER A 66 14.03 -5.79 3.42
N LEU A 67 15.01 -5.09 4.01
CA LEU A 67 15.93 -4.24 3.26
C LEU A 67 16.77 -5.03 2.25
N SER A 68 17.22 -6.23 2.63
CA SER A 68 17.96 -7.12 1.74
C SER A 68 17.11 -7.56 0.55
N ALA A 69 15.86 -7.95 0.79
CA ALA A 69 14.91 -8.34 -0.25
C ALA A 69 14.59 -7.18 -1.20
N ARG A 70 14.36 -5.98 -0.67
CA ARG A 70 14.15 -4.75 -1.48
C ARG A 70 15.31 -4.46 -2.41
N LYS A 71 16.54 -4.55 -1.88
CA LYS A 71 17.76 -4.36 -2.66
C LYS A 71 17.91 -5.38 -3.77
N GLN A 72 17.55 -6.64 -3.53
CA GLN A 72 17.59 -7.70 -4.56
C GLN A 72 16.64 -7.43 -5.72
N VAL A 73 15.42 -6.95 -5.44
CA VAL A 73 14.43 -6.62 -6.49
C VAL A 73 14.56 -5.21 -7.05
N GLN A 74 15.51 -4.41 -6.53
CA GLN A 74 15.74 -3.02 -6.92
C GLN A 74 14.44 -2.19 -6.94
N ASP A 75 13.61 -2.30 -5.88
CA ASP A 75 12.26 -1.72 -5.84
C ASP A 75 12.23 -0.20 -6.11
N ILE A 76 13.10 0.56 -5.44
CA ILE A 76 13.17 2.04 -5.57
C ILE A 76 13.51 2.46 -7.00
N THR A 77 14.55 1.84 -7.58
CA THR A 77 14.99 2.12 -8.95
C THR A 77 13.89 1.73 -9.93
N THR A 78 13.38 0.50 -9.82
CA THR A 78 12.32 -0.02 -10.69
C THR A 78 11.10 0.89 -10.69
N TYR A 79 10.64 1.32 -9.52
CA TYR A 79 9.48 2.21 -9.41
C TYR A 79 9.71 3.57 -10.10
N SER A 80 10.96 4.06 -10.09
CA SER A 80 11.31 5.35 -10.71
C SER A 80 11.64 5.26 -12.22
N THR A 81 11.80 4.06 -12.78
CA THR A 81 12.21 3.84 -14.18
C THR A 81 11.27 2.98 -15.01
N ILE A 82 10.32 2.28 -14.39
CA ILE A 82 9.35 1.42 -15.08
C ILE A 82 8.57 2.21 -16.13
N ASP A 83 8.34 1.60 -17.30
CA ASP A 83 7.50 2.20 -18.34
C ASP A 83 6.08 2.40 -17.80
N VAL A 84 5.53 3.60 -18.01
CA VAL A 84 4.22 3.98 -17.48
C VAL A 84 3.12 3.02 -17.96
N ASN A 85 3.17 2.54 -19.22
CA ASN A 85 2.16 1.62 -19.72
C ASN A 85 2.28 0.24 -19.08
N ILE A 86 3.51 -0.25 -18.89
CA ILE A 86 3.76 -1.52 -18.18
C ILE A 86 3.25 -1.43 -16.74
N TYR A 87 3.52 -0.33 -16.05
CA TYR A 87 3.00 -0.09 -14.70
C TYR A 87 1.46 -0.11 -14.67
N GLU A 88 0.82 0.63 -15.57
CA GLU A 88 -0.65 0.73 -15.64
C GLU A 88 -1.33 -0.60 -16.00
N GLN A 89 -0.69 -1.44 -16.81
CA GLN A 89 -1.17 -2.79 -17.09
C GLN A 89 -1.01 -3.70 -15.87
N THR A 90 0.17 -3.67 -15.25
CA THR A 90 0.52 -4.52 -14.11
C THR A 90 -0.30 -4.19 -12.87
N ARG A 91 -0.58 -2.92 -12.56
CA ARG A 91 -1.30 -2.57 -11.34
C ARG A 91 -2.73 -3.11 -11.29
N LYS A 92 -3.33 -3.47 -12.44
CA LYS A 92 -4.70 -4.01 -12.52
C LYS A 92 -4.83 -5.39 -11.89
N ILE A 93 -3.75 -6.15 -11.83
CA ILE A 93 -3.72 -7.50 -11.26
C ILE A 93 -3.38 -7.51 -9.75
N TYR A 94 -3.20 -6.33 -9.14
CA TYR A 94 -2.93 -6.18 -7.71
C TYR A 94 -4.08 -5.47 -6.98
N PRO A 95 -4.22 -5.67 -5.66
CA PRO A 95 -5.09 -4.82 -4.85
C PRO A 95 -4.72 -3.36 -5.05
N HIS A 96 -5.71 -2.52 -5.38
CA HIS A 96 -5.46 -1.11 -5.63
C HIS A 96 -6.42 -0.23 -4.84
N TRP A 97 -5.91 0.91 -4.40
CA TRP A 97 -6.70 1.92 -3.73
C TRP A 97 -7.65 2.56 -4.73
N ILE A 98 -8.93 2.67 -4.37
CA ILE A 98 -9.95 3.23 -5.27
C ILE A 98 -10.08 4.76 -5.18
N GLY A 99 -9.26 5.40 -4.35
CA GLY A 99 -9.32 6.86 -4.11
C GLY A 99 -10.27 7.27 -2.98
N ARG A 100 -10.92 6.30 -2.35
CA ARG A 100 -11.88 6.52 -1.25
C ARG A 100 -11.29 6.12 0.10
N ARG A 101 -11.93 6.62 1.16
CA ARG A 101 -11.60 6.32 2.55
C ARG A 101 -12.84 5.90 3.32
N ASP A 102 -12.63 5.08 4.35
CA ASP A 102 -13.66 4.75 5.32
C ASP A 102 -13.90 5.94 6.28
N THR A 103 -14.84 5.81 7.21
CA THR A 103 -15.19 6.86 8.19
C THR A 103 -14.07 7.14 9.20
N ARG A 104 -13.06 6.27 9.29
CA ARG A 104 -11.84 6.44 10.11
C ARG A 104 -10.73 7.14 9.32
N GLY A 105 -10.95 7.45 8.04
CA GLY A 105 -9.95 8.03 7.15
C GLY A 105 -8.96 7.02 6.55
N LEU A 106 -9.21 5.72 6.70
CA LEU A 106 -8.35 4.66 6.16
C LEU A 106 -8.67 4.40 4.69
N PRO A 107 -7.66 4.18 3.83
CA PRO A 107 -7.86 3.97 2.39
C PRO A 107 -8.58 2.65 2.10
N ILE A 108 -9.53 2.69 1.16
CA ILE A 108 -10.29 1.52 0.71
C ILE A 108 -9.59 0.91 -0.50
N TYR A 109 -9.09 -0.32 -0.34
CA TYR A 109 -8.51 -1.11 -1.43
C TYR A 109 -9.51 -2.14 -1.93
N VAL A 110 -9.55 -2.33 -3.25
CA VAL A 110 -10.32 -3.41 -3.88
C VAL A 110 -9.36 -4.35 -4.58
N TYR A 111 -9.61 -5.65 -4.43
CA TYR A 111 -8.90 -6.68 -5.16
C TYR A 111 -9.92 -7.58 -5.85
N ASP A 112 -10.00 -7.45 -7.17
CA ASP A 112 -10.90 -8.26 -7.99
C ASP A 112 -10.21 -9.57 -8.37
N VAL A 113 -10.38 -10.59 -7.53
CA VAL A 113 -9.80 -11.92 -7.76
C VAL A 113 -10.43 -12.60 -8.97
N ALA A 114 -11.69 -12.29 -9.31
CA ALA A 114 -12.37 -12.89 -10.46
C ALA A 114 -11.82 -12.36 -11.78
N ALA A 115 -11.28 -11.14 -11.80
CA ALA A 115 -10.60 -10.57 -12.96
C ALA A 115 -9.21 -11.19 -13.23
N LEU A 116 -8.70 -12.07 -12.37
CA LEU A 116 -7.43 -12.77 -12.56
C LEU A 116 -7.62 -14.10 -13.31
N ASP A 117 -8.29 -14.05 -14.45
CA ASP A 117 -8.50 -15.23 -15.28
C ASP A 117 -7.21 -15.66 -16.03
N PRO A 118 -7.12 -16.91 -16.51
CA PRO A 118 -5.93 -17.38 -17.21
C PRO A 118 -5.50 -16.51 -18.41
N PRO A 119 -6.41 -15.96 -19.24
CA PRO A 119 -6.04 -14.98 -20.27
C PRO A 119 -5.36 -13.73 -19.72
N THR A 120 -5.89 -13.14 -18.65
CA THR A 120 -5.33 -11.94 -18.00
C THR A 120 -3.95 -12.23 -17.42
N LEU A 121 -3.78 -13.38 -16.77
CA LEU A 121 -2.48 -13.81 -16.24
C LEU A 121 -1.46 -14.12 -17.35
N ALA A 122 -1.89 -14.75 -18.45
CA ALA A 122 -1.03 -15.03 -19.59
C ALA A 122 -0.58 -13.74 -20.32
N ALA A 123 -1.47 -12.75 -20.42
CA ALA A 123 -1.12 -11.42 -20.94
C ALA A 123 -0.12 -10.70 -20.02
N TYR A 124 -0.29 -10.83 -18.70
CA TYR A 124 0.66 -10.31 -17.73
C TYR A 124 2.05 -10.94 -17.89
N ASP A 125 2.14 -12.27 -17.97
CA ASP A 125 3.41 -13.00 -18.15
C ASP A 125 4.16 -12.56 -19.42
N GLN A 126 3.44 -12.16 -20.47
CA GLN A 126 4.01 -11.66 -21.72
C GLN A 126 4.42 -10.17 -21.65
N SER A 127 3.72 -9.35 -20.87
CA SER A 127 3.88 -7.89 -20.83
C SER A 127 5.12 -7.39 -20.06
N GLY A 128 5.77 -8.27 -19.30
CA GLY A 128 7.01 -7.93 -18.62
C GLY A 128 6.98 -8.41 -17.18
N SER A 129 7.66 -9.54 -16.97
CA SER A 129 7.92 -10.12 -15.67
C SER A 129 8.40 -9.04 -14.67
N LEU A 130 7.84 -9.03 -13.46
CA LEU A 130 8.64 -8.65 -12.29
C LEU A 130 9.98 -9.39 -12.41
N PRO A 131 11.14 -8.77 -12.11
CA PRO A 131 12.42 -9.45 -12.24
C PRO A 131 12.31 -10.82 -11.58
N GLN A 132 12.41 -11.88 -12.40
CA GLN A 132 12.53 -13.22 -11.88
C GLN A 132 13.84 -13.22 -11.08
N THR A 133 13.72 -13.11 -9.76
CA THR A 133 14.85 -13.38 -8.89
C THR A 133 15.17 -14.84 -9.09
N ASN A 134 16.23 -15.14 -9.84
CA ASN A 134 16.87 -16.46 -9.90
C ASN A 134 17.51 -16.84 -8.55
N SER A 135 16.91 -16.45 -7.43
CA SER A 135 17.27 -16.95 -6.11
C SER A 135 16.41 -18.18 -5.84
N ALA A 136 17.05 -19.31 -5.64
CA ALA A 136 16.47 -20.53 -5.06
C ALA A 136 16.03 -20.33 -3.58
N THR A 137 15.62 -19.11 -3.25
CA THR A 137 15.12 -18.65 -1.97
C THR A 137 13.94 -17.77 -2.36
N GLU A 138 12.74 -18.33 -2.32
CA GLU A 138 11.55 -17.51 -2.49
C GLU A 138 11.60 -16.39 -1.44
N PRO A 139 11.46 -15.11 -1.84
CA PRO A 139 11.27 -14.06 -0.84
C PRO A 139 10.00 -14.40 -0.08
N ASN A 140 10.17 -14.78 1.20
CA ASN A 140 9.05 -15.04 2.09
C ASN A 140 8.11 -13.83 2.02
N GLN A 141 6.85 -14.02 1.64
CA GLN A 141 5.86 -12.94 1.56
C GLN A 141 5.76 -12.13 2.87
N ALA A 142 6.19 -12.70 4.00
CA ALA A 142 6.33 -12.03 5.30
C ALA A 142 7.41 -10.91 5.36
N GLN A 143 8.19 -10.70 4.30
CA GLN A 143 9.26 -9.70 4.24
C GLN A 143 8.76 -8.30 3.86
N ARG A 144 7.50 -8.14 3.46
CA ARG A 144 6.85 -6.84 3.24
C ARG A 144 5.85 -6.58 4.36
N ALA A 145 6.14 -5.58 5.19
CA ALA A 145 5.23 -5.15 6.24
C ALA A 145 4.01 -4.44 5.63
N PHE A 146 2.92 -5.16 5.45
CA PHE A 146 1.61 -4.59 5.09
C PHE A 146 0.75 -4.43 6.34
N VAL A 147 0.04 -3.32 6.44
CA VAL A 147 -0.95 -3.10 7.49
C VAL A 147 -2.33 -3.18 6.85
N PHE A 148 -2.99 -4.31 7.06
CA PHE A 148 -4.43 -4.41 6.85
C PHE A 148 -5.11 -4.04 8.16
N TYR A 149 -6.11 -3.15 8.10
CA TYR A 149 -6.96 -2.85 9.24
C TYR A 149 -8.12 -3.83 9.29
N ASP A 150 -8.86 -3.92 8.19
CA ASP A 150 -9.92 -4.89 7.97
C ASP A 150 -9.76 -5.51 6.57
N THR A 151 -9.97 -6.82 6.46
CA THR A 151 -9.97 -7.55 5.18
C THR A 151 -11.33 -8.21 5.01
N VAL A 152 -12.10 -7.78 4.01
CA VAL A 152 -13.43 -8.32 3.74
C VAL A 152 -13.41 -9.13 2.46
N VAL A 153 -13.77 -10.40 2.55
CA VAL A 153 -13.92 -11.31 1.39
C VAL A 153 -15.40 -11.38 1.03
N ILE A 154 -15.73 -10.87 -0.15
CA ILE A 154 -17.09 -10.79 -0.70
C ILE A 154 -17.20 -11.79 -1.86
N ASN A 155 -18.41 -12.33 -2.07
CA ASN A 155 -18.69 -13.31 -3.14
C ASN A 155 -17.81 -14.57 -3.06
N ALA A 156 -17.45 -14.96 -1.83
CA ALA A 156 -16.72 -16.21 -1.61
C ALA A 156 -17.59 -17.40 -2.04
N PRO A 157 -17.04 -18.41 -2.74
CA PRO A 157 -17.78 -19.62 -3.09
C PRO A 157 -18.40 -20.28 -1.84
N PHE A 158 -19.54 -20.96 -1.99
CA PHE A 158 -20.30 -21.53 -0.86
C PHE A 158 -19.48 -22.47 0.04
N TYR A 159 -18.41 -23.07 -0.48
CA TYR A 159 -17.51 -23.95 0.26
C TYR A 159 -16.36 -23.21 0.98
N PHE A 160 -16.10 -21.94 0.66
CA PHE A 160 -14.98 -21.17 1.18
C PHE A 160 -15.00 -21.00 2.72
N PRO A 161 -16.14 -20.74 3.39
CA PRO A 161 -16.18 -20.67 4.85
C PRO A 161 -15.70 -21.97 5.53
N LYS A 162 -15.99 -23.13 4.93
CA LYS A 162 -15.54 -24.44 5.45
C LYS A 162 -14.03 -24.61 5.27
N LEU A 163 -13.48 -24.21 4.13
CA LEU A 163 -12.04 -24.23 3.88
C LEU A 163 -11.31 -23.28 4.84
N TRP A 164 -11.83 -22.06 5.02
CA TRP A 164 -11.27 -21.06 5.93
C TRP A 164 -11.24 -21.54 7.38
N ALA A 165 -12.27 -22.26 7.84
CA ALA A 165 -12.30 -22.83 9.19
C ALA A 165 -11.15 -23.81 9.48
N ILE A 166 -10.60 -24.45 8.45
CA ILE A 166 -9.43 -25.33 8.54
C ILE A 166 -8.14 -24.50 8.48
N VAL A 167 -8.03 -23.61 7.48
CA VAL A 167 -6.82 -22.85 7.18
C VAL A 167 -6.47 -21.84 8.27
N LYS A 168 -7.47 -21.22 8.92
CA LYS A 168 -7.24 -20.17 9.93
C LYS A 168 -6.33 -20.59 11.08
N ASN A 169 -6.29 -21.88 11.45
CA ASN A 169 -5.45 -22.37 12.55
C ASN A 169 -3.95 -22.37 12.20
N PHE A 170 -3.60 -22.17 10.93
CA PHE A 170 -2.24 -22.10 10.42
C PHE A 170 -1.80 -20.66 10.08
N ILE A 171 -2.67 -19.67 10.33
CA ILE A 171 -2.43 -18.27 10.05
C ILE A 171 -2.28 -17.51 11.36
N ASP A 172 -1.42 -16.50 11.38
CA ASP A 172 -1.21 -15.64 12.55
C ASP A 172 -2.56 -15.09 13.10
N PRO A 173 -2.82 -15.16 14.41
CA PRO A 173 -4.08 -14.73 15.00
C PRO A 173 -4.49 -13.30 14.63
N ARG A 174 -3.55 -12.35 14.58
CA ARG A 174 -3.84 -10.95 14.23
C ARG A 174 -4.31 -10.79 12.80
N THR A 175 -3.94 -11.71 11.92
CA THR A 175 -4.41 -11.74 10.53
C THR A 175 -5.81 -12.33 10.46
N THR A 176 -6.06 -13.42 11.18
CA THR A 176 -7.39 -14.06 11.19
C THR A 176 -8.48 -13.19 11.83
N GLU A 177 -8.14 -12.41 12.86
CA GLU A 177 -9.06 -11.47 13.53
C GLU A 177 -9.60 -10.38 12.60
N LYS A 178 -8.83 -10.04 11.55
CA LYS A 178 -9.16 -8.98 10.60
C LYS A 178 -9.86 -9.49 9.34
N LEU A 179 -9.91 -10.81 9.13
CA LEU A 179 -10.49 -11.41 7.94
C LEU A 179 -11.96 -11.76 8.18
N VAL A 180 -12.85 -11.07 7.47
CA VAL A 180 -14.30 -11.27 7.52
C VAL A 180 -14.78 -11.80 6.18
N ILE A 181 -15.47 -12.94 6.18
CA ILE A 181 -16.09 -13.51 4.98
C ILE A 181 -17.58 -13.18 5.03
N LEU A 182 -18.11 -12.53 3.99
CA LEU A 182 -19.50 -12.10 3.93
C LEU A 182 -20.26 -12.84 2.84
N SER A 183 -21.52 -13.16 3.12
CA SER A 183 -22.49 -13.47 2.08
C SER A 183 -22.92 -12.19 1.33
N VAL A 184 -23.53 -12.36 0.16
CA VAL A 184 -24.08 -11.24 -0.64
C VAL A 184 -25.06 -10.40 0.18
N SER A 185 -25.94 -11.03 0.97
CA SER A 185 -26.93 -10.33 1.80
C SER A 185 -26.32 -9.55 2.97
N GLU A 186 -25.15 -9.97 3.46
CA GLU A 186 -24.47 -9.31 4.59
C GLU A 186 -23.49 -8.23 4.13
N THR A 187 -23.14 -8.23 2.83
CA THR A 187 -22.08 -7.38 2.26
C THR A 187 -22.34 -5.90 2.50
N LEU A 188 -23.44 -5.36 1.95
CA LEU A 188 -23.73 -3.93 2.07
C LEU A 188 -23.91 -3.49 3.53
N PRO A 189 -24.75 -4.16 4.37
CA PRO A 189 -24.90 -3.78 5.77
C PRO A 189 -23.58 -3.73 6.53
N ARG A 190 -22.69 -4.72 6.32
CA ARG A 190 -21.40 -4.79 7.02
C ARG A 190 -20.45 -3.69 6.57
N LEU A 191 -20.39 -3.39 5.27
CA LEU A 191 -19.55 -2.32 4.74
C LEU A 191 -20.00 -0.95 5.27
N GLN A 192 -21.30 -0.73 5.40
CA GLN A 192 -21.87 0.54 5.90
C GLN A 192 -21.57 0.82 7.39
N GLU A 193 -21.12 -0.17 8.17
CA GLU A 193 -20.69 0.06 9.55
C GLU A 193 -19.49 1.00 9.64
N THR A 194 -18.62 1.01 8.62
CA THR A 194 -17.40 1.81 8.61
C THR A 194 -17.18 2.59 7.31
N ILE A 195 -17.96 2.36 6.25
CA ILE A 195 -17.79 3.02 4.95
C ILE A 195 -19.08 3.75 4.58
N ALA A 196 -18.97 5.06 4.29
CA ALA A 196 -20.09 5.85 3.79
C ALA A 196 -20.57 5.29 2.44
N ILE A 197 -21.89 5.29 2.19
CA ILE A 197 -22.48 4.59 1.03
C ILE A 197 -21.98 5.14 -0.32
N GLU A 198 -21.67 6.44 -0.38
CA GLU A 198 -21.04 7.15 -1.50
C GLU A 198 -19.60 6.70 -1.80
N ASN A 199 -18.96 6.00 -0.86
CA ASN A 199 -17.61 5.46 -0.99
C ASN A 199 -17.61 3.93 -1.25
N ILE A 200 -18.77 3.27 -1.19
CA ILE A 200 -18.90 1.82 -1.46
C ILE A 200 -19.16 1.62 -2.96
N PRO A 201 -18.38 0.78 -3.67
CA PRO A 201 -18.63 0.44 -5.06
C PRO A 201 -20.06 -0.05 -5.34
N VAL A 202 -20.64 0.37 -6.47
CA VAL A 202 -22.00 -0.04 -6.90
C VAL A 202 -22.21 -1.55 -6.93
N GLN A 203 -21.19 -2.32 -7.32
CA GLN A 203 -21.22 -3.79 -7.34
C GLN A 203 -21.37 -4.44 -5.94
N PHE A 204 -21.14 -3.67 -4.88
CA PHE A 204 -21.36 -4.08 -3.49
C PHE A 204 -22.59 -3.41 -2.87
N GLY A 205 -23.45 -2.79 -3.68
CA GLY A 205 -24.70 -2.14 -3.26
C GLY A 205 -24.56 -0.66 -2.85
N GLY A 206 -23.40 -0.05 -3.06
CA GLY A 206 -23.17 1.36 -2.75
C GLY A 206 -23.47 2.31 -3.92
N GLN A 207 -22.90 3.50 -3.88
CA GLN A 207 -23.11 4.58 -4.88
C GLN A 207 -21.83 5.00 -5.61
N PHE A 208 -20.68 4.41 -5.27
CA PHE A 208 -19.42 4.74 -5.91
C PHE A 208 -19.28 4.04 -7.27
N GLU A 209 -19.20 4.80 -8.34
CA GLU A 209 -18.84 4.29 -9.66
C GLU A 209 -17.37 3.82 -9.64
N TYR A 210 -17.20 2.51 -9.72
CA TYR A 210 -15.91 1.84 -9.71
C TYR A 210 -15.70 1.09 -11.01
N GLU A 211 -14.56 1.33 -11.64
CA GLU A 211 -14.08 0.56 -12.79
C GLU A 211 -12.90 -0.31 -12.33
N PRO A 212 -12.99 -1.64 -12.45
CA PRO A 212 -11.87 -2.53 -12.12
C PRO A 212 -10.59 -2.15 -12.85
N GLY A 213 -9.52 -1.88 -12.09
CA GLY A 213 -8.24 -1.45 -12.66
C GLY A 213 -8.20 0.00 -13.16
N GLY A 214 -9.28 0.76 -12.96
CA GLY A 214 -9.33 2.19 -13.20
C GLY A 214 -8.37 2.97 -12.29
N LEU A 215 -8.14 4.25 -12.61
CA LEU A 215 -7.36 5.13 -11.75
C LEU A 215 -8.17 5.50 -10.48
N PRO A 216 -7.51 5.72 -9.34
CA PRO A 216 -8.21 6.10 -8.10
C PRO A 216 -9.00 7.40 -8.29
N ASN A 217 -10.25 7.41 -7.81
CA ASN A 217 -11.09 8.61 -7.80
C ASN A 217 -11.11 9.21 -6.39
N LEU A 218 -10.28 10.23 -6.18
CA LEU A 218 -10.06 10.85 -4.87
C LEU A 218 -11.36 11.42 -4.28
N ASP A 219 -11.60 11.20 -2.98
CA ASP A 219 -12.64 11.89 -2.22
C ASP A 219 -12.39 13.40 -2.12
N GLU A 220 -13.45 14.17 -1.91
CA GLU A 220 -13.39 15.63 -1.90
C GLU A 220 -12.43 16.17 -0.83
N GLY A 221 -12.34 15.50 0.33
CA GLY A 221 -11.42 15.87 1.40
C GLY A 221 -9.96 15.79 0.97
N LEU A 222 -9.56 14.69 0.32
CA LEU A 222 -8.20 14.57 -0.23
C LEU A 222 -7.95 15.57 -1.35
N ARG A 223 -8.93 15.79 -2.24
CA ARG A 223 -8.79 16.73 -3.35
C ARG A 223 -8.56 18.16 -2.88
N LYS A 224 -9.22 18.57 -1.79
CA LYS A 224 -9.08 19.89 -1.17
C LYS A 224 -7.71 20.11 -0.50
N GLN A 225 -7.04 19.04 -0.07
CA GLN A 225 -5.68 19.13 0.49
C GLN A 225 -4.59 19.26 -0.59
N LEU A 226 -4.96 19.14 -1.87
CA LEU A 226 -4.03 19.17 -2.99
C LEU A 226 -4.24 20.43 -3.83
N ARG A 227 -3.17 21.22 -3.95
CA ARG A 227 -3.06 22.23 -5.00
C ARG A 227 -2.64 21.54 -6.30
N TRP A 228 -3.60 21.29 -7.19
CA TRP A 228 -3.37 20.62 -8.47
C TRP A 228 -2.53 21.49 -9.42
N VAL A 229 -1.59 20.85 -10.11
CA VAL A 229 -0.67 21.46 -11.08
C VAL A 229 -0.79 20.73 -12.41
N GLY A 230 -0.68 21.46 -13.53
CA GLY A 230 -0.81 20.89 -14.87
C GLY A 230 -2.24 20.89 -15.42
N GLU A 231 -2.45 20.15 -16.51
CA GLU A 231 -3.67 20.22 -17.33
C GLU A 231 -4.85 19.44 -16.72
N SER A 232 -4.61 18.27 -16.13
CA SER A 232 -5.64 17.47 -15.47
C SER A 232 -5.81 17.90 -14.01
N ARG A 233 -6.63 18.91 -13.77
CA ARG A 233 -6.96 19.39 -12.40
C ARG A 233 -7.93 18.49 -11.65
N THR A 234 -8.39 17.39 -12.26
CA THR A 234 -9.52 16.61 -11.73
C THR A 234 -9.29 15.09 -11.66
N LYS A 235 -8.16 14.57 -12.11
CA LYS A 235 -7.86 13.13 -12.06
C LYS A 235 -6.37 12.93 -11.80
N LEU A 236 -6.05 11.87 -11.06
CA LEU A 236 -4.67 11.41 -10.92
C LEU A 236 -4.10 11.05 -12.30
N PRO A 237 -2.82 11.33 -12.55
CA PRO A 237 -2.16 10.87 -13.76
C PRO A 237 -1.97 9.36 -13.73
N ALA A 238 -1.86 8.77 -14.92
CA ALA A 238 -1.39 7.40 -15.09
C ALA A 238 0.11 7.29 -14.76
N GLY A 239 0.51 6.16 -14.19
CA GLY A 239 1.89 5.83 -13.89
C GLY A 239 2.20 5.75 -12.39
N PRO A 240 3.43 5.35 -12.04
CA PRO A 240 3.94 5.36 -10.68
C PRO A 240 3.84 6.76 -10.06
N LEU A 241 3.26 6.86 -8.87
CA LEU A 241 3.08 8.13 -8.16
C LEU A 241 3.95 8.14 -6.90
N LYS A 242 4.68 9.23 -6.67
CA LYS A 242 5.46 9.40 -5.43
C LYS A 242 5.44 10.82 -4.91
N TRP A 243 5.79 10.96 -3.65
CA TRP A 243 6.05 12.24 -3.02
C TRP A 243 7.52 12.62 -3.16
N ILE A 244 7.75 13.89 -3.45
CA ILE A 244 9.06 14.55 -3.33
C ILE A 244 8.91 15.80 -2.45
N VAL A 245 10.01 16.32 -1.95
CA VAL A 245 10.11 17.62 -1.28
C VAL A 245 10.93 18.54 -2.18
N ARG A 246 10.28 19.58 -2.69
CA ARG A 246 10.89 20.62 -3.53
C ARG A 246 10.60 21.97 -2.90
N ASP A 247 11.64 22.76 -2.66
CA ASP A 247 11.54 24.08 -2.00
C ASP A 247 10.80 24.02 -0.65
N GLY A 248 11.04 22.93 0.11
CA GLY A 248 10.37 22.68 1.40
C GLY A 248 8.92 22.21 1.30
N GLN A 249 8.33 22.14 0.10
CA GLN A 249 6.95 21.72 -0.10
C GLN A 249 6.86 20.28 -0.60
N ARG A 250 5.91 19.53 -0.04
CA ARG A 250 5.64 18.16 -0.46
C ARG A 250 4.84 18.16 -1.78
N THR A 251 5.49 17.72 -2.85
CA THR A 251 4.97 17.72 -4.23
C THR A 251 4.74 16.27 -4.69
N ALA A 252 3.55 15.99 -5.21
CA ALA A 252 3.24 14.71 -5.83
C ALA A 252 3.68 14.74 -7.30
N VAL A 253 4.43 13.72 -7.72
CA VAL A 253 4.92 13.56 -9.08
C VAL A 253 4.49 12.21 -9.65
N VAL A 254 4.22 12.19 -10.96
CA VAL A 254 4.28 10.95 -11.73
C VAL A 254 5.74 10.69 -12.09
N THR A 255 6.21 9.46 -11.91
CA THR A 255 7.58 9.02 -12.20
C THR A 255 7.57 7.78 -13.10
N GLY A 256 8.72 7.41 -13.69
CA GLY A 256 8.86 6.21 -14.49
C GLY A 256 9.61 6.50 -15.78
N SER A 257 9.22 5.82 -16.86
CA SER A 257 9.66 6.14 -18.21
C SER A 257 8.52 6.15 -19.23
N ALA A 258 8.69 6.91 -20.30
CA ALA A 258 7.81 6.92 -21.46
C ALA A 258 8.66 7.05 -22.72
N GLY A 259 8.54 6.09 -23.65
CA GLY A 259 9.38 6.08 -24.86
C GLY A 259 10.88 5.94 -24.56
N GLY A 260 11.24 5.34 -23.43
CA GLY A 260 12.63 5.20 -22.97
C GLY A 260 13.20 6.43 -22.25
N GLU A 261 12.47 7.54 -22.19
CA GLU A 261 12.88 8.74 -21.46
C GLU A 261 12.32 8.75 -20.05
N LYS A 262 13.10 9.25 -19.08
CA LYS A 262 12.67 9.34 -17.68
C LYS A 262 11.57 10.39 -17.52
N VAL A 263 10.49 10.01 -16.87
CA VAL A 263 9.38 10.89 -16.49
C VAL A 263 9.53 11.24 -15.02
N CYS A 264 9.39 12.53 -14.70
CA CYS A 264 9.22 13.05 -13.33
C CYS A 264 8.46 14.38 -13.42
N VAL A 265 7.13 14.32 -13.42
CA VAL A 265 6.27 15.47 -13.69
C VAL A 265 5.38 15.75 -12.49
N PRO A 266 5.41 16.96 -11.91
CA PRO A 266 4.53 17.33 -10.81
C PRO A 266 3.07 17.44 -11.27
N PHE A 267 2.16 16.92 -10.45
CA PHE A 267 0.71 17.02 -10.70
C PHE A 267 -0.07 17.61 -9.52
N ALA A 268 0.52 17.66 -8.32
CA ALA A 268 -0.09 18.31 -7.17
C ALA A 268 0.96 18.72 -6.15
N VAL A 269 0.63 19.71 -5.32
CA VAL A 269 1.39 20.08 -4.13
C VAL A 269 0.47 19.98 -2.92
N LEU A 270 0.96 19.39 -1.82
CA LEU A 270 0.22 19.32 -0.57
C LEU A 270 0.11 20.72 0.04
N GLU A 271 -1.10 21.15 0.38
CA GLU A 271 -1.29 22.43 1.07
C GLU A 271 -0.98 22.28 2.56
N GLU A 272 -0.04 23.07 3.06
CA GLU A 272 0.22 23.18 4.50
C GLU A 272 -0.88 24.03 5.15
N GLY A 273 -1.71 23.43 6.02
CA GLY A 273 -2.67 24.17 6.85
C GLY A 273 -4.14 23.78 6.77
N GLY A 274 -4.51 22.68 6.09
CA GLY A 274 -5.85 22.12 6.21
C GLY A 274 -6.01 21.37 7.54
N GLU A 275 -6.89 21.86 8.43
CA GLU A 275 -7.37 21.12 9.61
C GLU A 275 -7.73 19.68 9.18
N GLY A 276 -6.93 18.69 9.60
CA GLY A 276 -7.12 17.29 9.21
C GLY A 276 -5.84 16.49 9.03
N VAL A 277 -4.66 17.12 8.98
CA VAL A 277 -3.41 16.41 9.27
C VAL A 277 -3.23 16.37 10.78
N ASP A 278 -4.15 15.68 11.46
CA ASP A 278 -3.75 15.08 12.72
C ASP A 278 -2.67 14.06 12.33
N THR A 279 -1.46 14.37 12.76
CA THR A 279 -0.33 13.46 12.68
C THR A 279 -0.83 12.07 13.09
N MET A 280 -0.84 11.11 12.17
CA MET A 280 -0.91 9.70 12.55
C MET A 280 0.33 9.42 13.42
N LYS A 281 0.19 9.67 14.73
CA LYS A 281 1.11 9.31 15.78
C LYS A 281 0.95 7.83 16.13
#